data_AF-A0AAW8KXF8-F1
#
_entry.id   AF-A0AAW8KXF8-F1
#
_cell.length_a   1.000
_cell.length_b   1.000
_cell.length_c   1.000
_cell.angle_alpha   90.00
_cell.angle_beta   90.00
_cell.angle_gamma   90.00
#
_symmetry.space_group_name_H-M   'P 1'
#
loop_
_entity.id
_entity.type
_entity.pdbx_description
1 polymer ?
#
loop_
_entity_poly.entity_id
_entity_poly.type
_entity_poly.pdbx_seq_one_letter_code
_entity_poly.pdbx_strand_id
1 'polypeptide(L)' 'EDVRLFLHLGQKVEQFDIELRFGEDLSVLISELDTVVQRLANLNWENIDENWQVLKQQLTWDVYYNFTQQLENMFEG' A
#
# COMPACT_ATOMS: atom_id res chain seq x y z
N GLU A 1 -13.99 -12.09 3.96
CA GLU A 1 -13.27 -11.71 2.72
C GLU A 1 -12.14 -10.75 3.07
N ASP A 2 -12.42 -9.80 3.95
CA ASP A 2 -11.52 -8.74 4.44
C ASP A 2 -10.21 -9.24 5.07
N VAL A 3 -10.24 -10.29 5.90
CA VAL A 3 -9.00 -10.89 6.48
C VAL A 3 -8.00 -11.33 5.41
N ARG A 4 -8.49 -11.84 4.27
CA ARG A 4 -7.60 -12.23 3.14
C ARG A 4 -7.07 -11.00 2.41
N LEU A 5 -7.88 -9.95 2.31
CA LEU A 5 -7.50 -8.65 1.74
C LEU A 5 -6.40 -7.97 2.55
N PHE A 6 -6.52 -7.97 3.88
CA PHE A 6 -5.50 -7.42 4.78
C PHE A 6 -4.21 -8.22 4.77
N LEU A 7 -4.29 -9.55 4.79
CA LEU A 7 -3.11 -10.41 4.65
C LEU A 7 -2.41 -10.14 3.30
N HIS A 8 -3.18 -10.01 2.23
CA HIS A 8 -2.63 -9.73 0.91
C HIS A 8 -2.00 -8.34 0.81
N LEU A 9 -2.60 -7.32 1.43
CA LEU A 9 -2.01 -5.99 1.55
C LEU A 9 -0.66 -6.06 2.26
N GLY A 10 -0.59 -6.73 3.42
CA GLY A 10 0.65 -6.87 4.18
C GLY A 10 1.77 -7.54 3.37
N GLN A 11 1.46 -8.63 2.66
CA GLN A 11 2.42 -9.29 1.77
C GLN A 11 2.93 -8.38 0.65
N LYS A 12 2.04 -7.56 0.07
CA LYS A 12 2.40 -6.65 -1.02
C LYS A 12 3.22 -5.46 -0.53
N VAL A 13 2.94 -4.95 0.65
CA VAL A 13 3.74 -3.92 1.32
C VAL A 13 5.14 -4.45 1.63
N GLU A 14 5.26 -5.67 2.16
CA GLU A 14 6.57 -6.30 2.41
C GLU A 14 7.37 -6.50 1.11
N GLN A 15 6.70 -6.95 0.03
CA GLN A 15 7.32 -7.04 -1.29
C GLN A 15 7.78 -5.67 -1.81
N PHE A 16 7.01 -4.61 -1.53
CA PHE A 16 7.34 -3.25 -1.94
C PHE A 16 8.58 -2.74 -1.23
N ASP A 17 8.72 -2.98 0.09
CA ASP A 17 9.94 -2.64 0.84
C ASP A 17 11.19 -3.25 0.21
N ILE A 18 11.11 -4.54 -0.16
CA ILE A 18 12.21 -5.28 -0.77
C ILE A 18 12.55 -4.69 -2.14
N GLU A 19 11.57 -4.56 -3.03
CA GLU A 19 11.79 -4.08 -4.40
C GLU A 19 12.27 -2.61 -4.40
N LEU A 20 11.72 -1.76 -3.54
CA LEU A 20 12.19 -0.38 -3.36
C LEU A 20 13.64 -0.33 -2.87
N ARG A 21 14.05 -1.25 -1.99
CA ARG A 21 15.42 -1.34 -1.47
C ARG A 21 16.43 -1.77 -2.52
N PHE A 22 16.05 -2.66 -3.42
CA PHE A 22 16.93 -3.11 -4.48
C PHE A 22 16.83 -2.26 -5.75
N GLY A 23 15.90 -1.30 -5.81
CA GLY A 23 15.70 -0.44 -6.98
C GLY A 23 15.11 -1.21 -8.16
N GLU A 24 14.31 -2.24 -7.87
CA GLU A 24 13.64 -3.06 -8.86
C GLU A 24 12.46 -2.30 -9.51
N ASP A 25 11.93 -2.84 -10.60
CA ASP A 25 10.75 -2.27 -11.27
C ASP A 25 9.49 -2.53 -10.45
N LEU A 26 8.94 -1.47 -9.88
CA LEU A 26 7.74 -1.52 -9.04
C LEU A 26 6.42 -1.54 -9.84
N SER A 27 6.43 -1.45 -11.17
CA SER A 27 5.23 -1.22 -11.98
C SER A 27 4.20 -2.34 -11.83
N VAL A 28 4.66 -3.59 -11.79
CA VAL A 28 3.79 -4.76 -11.59
C VAL A 28 3.18 -4.72 -10.19
N LEU A 29 4.01 -4.48 -9.18
CA LEU A 29 3.57 -4.45 -7.79
C LEU A 29 2.59 -3.31 -7.52
N ILE A 30 2.82 -2.13 -8.11
CA ILE A 30 1.91 -0.98 -8.04
C ILE A 30 0.57 -1.34 -8.66
N SER A 31 0.54 -2.01 -9.82
CA SER A 31 -0.73 -2.40 -10.45
C SER A 31 -1.51 -3.41 -9.62
N GLU A 32 -0.83 -4.33 -8.94
CA GLU A 32 -1.46 -5.28 -8.03
C GLU A 32 -1.99 -4.58 -6.76
N LEU A 33 -1.19 -3.70 -6.16
CA LEU A 33 -1.58 -2.89 -5.01
C LEU A 33 -2.75 -1.96 -5.32
N ASP A 34 -2.83 -1.40 -6.53
CA ASP A 34 -3.98 -0.59 -6.98
C ASP A 34 -5.30 -1.35 -6.81
N THR A 35 -5.32 -2.64 -7.17
CA THR A 35 -6.51 -3.49 -7.03
C THR A 35 -6.86 -3.73 -5.56
N VAL A 36 -5.85 -3.90 -4.71
CA VAL A 36 -6.04 -4.13 -3.26
C VAL A 36 -6.54 -2.87 -2.58
N VAL A 37 -5.89 -1.73 -2.80
CA VAL A 37 -6.24 -0.42 -2.24
C VAL A 37 -7.66 -0.03 -2.64
N GLN A 38 -8.04 -0.21 -3.90
CA GLN A 38 -9.40 0.10 -4.36
C GLN A 38 -10.47 -0.77 -3.69
N ARG A 39 -10.18 -2.05 -3.43
CA ARG A 39 -11.09 -2.91 -2.66
C ARG A 39 -11.21 -2.46 -1.21
N LEU A 40 -10.12 -2.03 -0.59
CA LEU A 40 -10.12 -1.50 0.78
C LEU A 40 -10.87 -0.17 0.88
N ALA A 41 -10.70 0.74 -0.09
CA ALA A 41 -11.45 1.98 -0.17
C ALA A 41 -12.97 1.74 -0.21
N ASN A 42 -13.42 0.70 -0.92
CA ASN A 42 -14.82 0.28 -0.95
C ASN A 42 -15.34 -0.30 0.38
N LEU A 43 -14.45 -0.62 1.33
CA LEU A 43 -14.77 -1.10 2.68
C LEU A 43 -14.72 0.04 3.73
N ASN A 44 -14.91 1.29 3.31
CA ASN A 44 -14.89 2.48 4.17
C ASN A 44 -13.54 2.76 4.84
N TRP A 45 -12.43 2.26 4.29
CA TRP A 45 -11.09 2.71 4.70
C TRP A 45 -10.82 4.08 4.09
N GLU A 46 -11.31 5.12 4.76
CA GLU A 46 -11.17 6.50 4.32
C GLU A 46 -9.69 6.87 4.15
N ASN A 47 -9.41 7.67 3.12
CA ASN A 47 -8.08 8.20 2.81
C ASN A 47 -7.02 7.17 2.35
N ILE A 48 -7.29 5.85 2.33
CA ILE A 48 -6.30 4.86 1.84
C ILE A 48 -5.95 5.09 0.37
N ASP A 49 -6.93 5.45 -0.47
CA ASP A 49 -6.70 5.76 -1.88
C ASP A 49 -5.88 7.04 -2.02
N GLU A 50 -6.20 8.10 -1.28
CA GLU A 50 -5.45 9.36 -1.32
C GLU A 50 -3.96 9.16 -0.95
N ASN A 51 -3.72 8.44 0.14
CA ASN A 51 -2.38 8.11 0.63
C ASN A 51 -1.60 7.25 -0.39
N TRP A 52 -2.29 6.32 -1.04
CA TRP A 52 -1.73 5.51 -2.12
C TRP A 52 -1.40 6.34 -3.37
N GLN A 53 -2.23 7.31 -3.75
CA GLN A 53 -1.92 8.23 -4.86
C GLN A 53 -0.67 9.06 -4.58
N VAL A 54 -0.46 9.51 -3.34
CA VAL A 54 0.76 10.24 -2.94
C VAL A 54 2.00 9.36 -3.13
N LEU A 55 1.95 8.08 -2.71
CA LEU A 55 3.04 7.14 -2.93
C LEU A 55 3.33 6.90 -4.42
N LYS A 56 2.29 6.77 -5.25
CA LYS A 56 2.47 6.59 -6.70
C LYS A 56 3.09 7.80 -7.40
N GLN A 57 2.89 9.01 -6.89
CA GLN A 57 3.53 10.22 -7.45
C GLN A 57 5.03 10.23 -7.17
N GLN A 58 5.45 9.65 -6.05
CA GLN A 58 6.84 9.64 -5.65
C GLN A 58 7.19 8.35 -4.90
N LEU A 59 7.83 7.43 -5.63
CA LEU A 59 8.31 6.15 -5.12
C LEU A 59 9.63 6.32 -4.35
N THR A 60 9.59 7.11 -3.27
CA THR A 60 10.75 7.29 -2.37
C THR A 60 10.48 6.67 -1.01
N TRP A 61 11.57 6.40 -0.28
CA TRP A 61 11.54 5.85 1.06
C TRP A 61 10.67 6.66 2.03
N ASP A 62 10.83 7.99 2.08
CA ASP A 62 10.05 8.84 2.97
C ASP A 62 8.54 8.73 2.73
N VAL A 63 8.13 8.69 1.46
CA VAL A 63 6.71 8.61 1.09
C VAL A 63 6.18 7.20 1.35
N TYR A 64 6.97 6.17 1.09
CA TYR A 64 6.64 4.79 1.43
C TYR A 64 6.44 4.60 2.93
N TYR A 65 7.36 5.08 3.77
CA TYR A 65 7.24 4.98 5.23
C TYR A 65 6.01 5.73 5.75
N ASN A 66 5.70 6.90 5.19
CA ASN A 66 4.50 7.64 5.56
C ASN A 66 3.23 6.84 5.22
N PHE A 67 3.18 6.23 4.03
CA PHE A 67 2.08 5.35 3.63
C PHE A 67 1.92 4.15 4.58
N THR A 68 3.01 3.46 4.94
CA THR A 68 2.93 2.31 5.86
C THR A 68 2.51 2.70 7.27
N GLN A 69 2.94 3.86 7.78
CA GLN A 69 2.51 4.37 9.08
C GLN A 69 1.01 4.70 9.10
N GLN A 70 0.50 5.28 8.01
CA GLN A 70 -0.93 5.54 7.87
C GLN A 70 -1.74 4.25 7.80
N LEU A 71 -1.23 3.21 7.11
CA LEU A 71 -1.84 1.89 7.12
C LEU A 71 -1.89 1.29 8.53
N GLU A 72 -0.78 1.33 9.28
CA GLU A 72 -0.74 0.85 10.67
C GLU A 72 -1.79 1.54 11.55
N ASN A 73 -1.89 2.87 11.47
CA ASN A 73 -2.90 3.64 12.19
C ASN A 73 -4.35 3.23 11.83
N MET A 74 -4.60 2.80 10.59
CA MET A 74 -5.91 2.30 10.16
C MET A 74 -6.23 0.90 10.72
N PHE A 75 -5.21 0.09 11.05
CA PHE A 75 -5.39 -1.23 11.68
C PHE A 75 -5.56 -1.17 13.20
N GLU A 76 -4.98 -0.15 13.84
CA GLU A 76 -5.08 0.04 15.29
C GLU A 76 -6.37 0.76 15.73
N GLY A 77 -7.08 1.39 14.79
CA GLY A 77 -8.30 2.20 15.00
C GLY A 77 -9.61 1.43 15.17
#